data_AF-A0A0N0GVU4-F1
#
_entry.id   AF-A0A0N0GVU4-F1
#
_cell.length_a   1.000
_cell.length_b   1.000
_cell.length_c   1.000
_cell.angle_alpha   90.00
_cell.angle_beta   90.00
_cell.angle_gamma   90.00
#
_symmetry.space_group_name_H-M   'P 1'
#
loop_
_entity.id
_entity.type
_entity.pdbx_description
1 polymer ?
#
loop_
_entity_poly.entity_id
_entity_poly.type
_entity_poly.pdbx_seq_one_letter_code
_entity_poly.pdbx_strand_id
1 'polypeptide(L)'
;MTSHLADDALARLSRPGAVPAQHQRHLDDCPDCRTRMAVWQGIGDAARADAVEQTVAVPAFDVLMGPALAAAGQQGETPAPETVAPPPRPARRFAPHGFPEPWRLAGLLALRQAALLPRIWAPLSALGIVGAALLATTFTQERLALRVFGGAVVLLMLFGALLVASPRRDPRRELLFTLPVPPAAVFLARLTVVLSVDVLLALACSALVDGPGWRTVVASWLGESLLAASLALALSVRFAPAIGAAAGGTLWLLGLLSGPEGMFTTPFQDLLGALLSTTPWTLVLALGLLGWAAMAMRRAGGAAASD
;
A
#
# COMPACT_ATOMS: atom_id res chain seq x y z
N MET A 1 -16.92 40.19 -21.07
CA MET A 1 -17.92 39.10 -21.09
C MET A 1 -18.03 38.54 -19.68
N THR A 2 -19.22 38.43 -19.10
CA THR A 2 -19.43 38.00 -17.70
C THR A 2 -19.85 36.53 -17.55
N SER A 3 -20.07 35.82 -18.65
CA SER A 3 -20.43 34.40 -18.65
C SER A 3 -19.20 33.54 -18.92
N HIS A 4 -18.81 32.70 -17.95
CA HIS A 4 -17.73 31.72 -18.11
C HIS A 4 -18.28 30.35 -18.53
N LEU A 5 -17.46 29.54 -19.20
CA LEU A 5 -17.79 28.14 -19.45
C LEU A 5 -17.83 27.34 -18.13
N ALA A 6 -18.79 26.42 -18.05
CA ALA A 6 -18.89 25.47 -16.95
C ALA A 6 -17.78 24.41 -17.03
N ASP A 7 -17.36 23.87 -15.88
CA ASP A 7 -16.23 22.92 -15.82
C ASP A 7 -16.51 21.61 -16.57
N ASP A 8 -17.75 21.15 -16.61
CA ASP A 8 -18.14 19.96 -17.36
C ASP A 8 -18.03 20.15 -18.88
N ALA A 9 -18.29 21.37 -19.37
CA ALA A 9 -18.04 21.75 -20.76
C ALA A 9 -16.54 21.78 -21.05
N LEU A 10 -15.73 22.38 -20.18
CA LEU A 10 -14.26 22.41 -20.34
C LEU A 10 -13.65 20.99 -20.32
N ALA A 11 -14.11 20.12 -19.41
CA ALA A 11 -13.67 18.73 -19.33
C ALA A 11 -14.07 17.88 -20.55
N ARG A 12 -15.20 18.19 -21.20
CA ARG A 12 -15.57 17.54 -22.49
C ARG A 12 -14.71 18.03 -23.64
N LEU A 13 -14.41 19.33 -23.68
CA LEU A 13 -13.60 19.95 -24.74
C LEU A 13 -12.11 19.61 -24.63
N SER A 14 -11.61 19.20 -23.45
CA SER A 14 -10.20 18.80 -23.27
C SER A 14 -9.88 17.42 -23.86
N ARG A 15 -10.90 16.64 -24.25
CA ARG A 15 -10.73 15.38 -24.97
C ARG A 15 -10.23 15.63 -26.40
N PRO A 16 -9.42 14.72 -26.98
CA PRO A 16 -8.89 14.90 -28.32
C PRO A 16 -10.05 14.87 -29.33
N GLY A 17 -10.27 15.98 -30.03
CA GLY A 17 -11.39 16.17 -30.94
C GLY A 17 -11.50 17.63 -31.39
N ALA A 18 -12.39 17.89 -32.35
CA ALA A 18 -12.64 19.24 -32.84
C ALA A 18 -13.43 20.05 -31.78
N VAL A 19 -12.88 21.19 -31.35
CA VAL A 19 -13.58 22.16 -30.51
C VAL A 19 -14.59 22.92 -31.38
N PRO A 20 -15.88 23.02 -31.00
CA PRO A 20 -16.85 23.80 -31.76
C PRO A 20 -16.44 25.27 -31.84
N ALA A 21 -16.60 25.89 -33.02
CA ALA A 21 -16.11 27.25 -33.31
C ALA A 21 -16.61 28.33 -32.32
N GLN A 22 -17.82 28.16 -31.76
CA GLN A 22 -18.37 29.05 -30.73
C GLN A 22 -17.58 29.02 -29.42
N HIS A 23 -17.14 27.83 -29.00
CA HIS A 23 -16.34 27.64 -27.79
C HIS A 23 -14.90 28.12 -28.00
N GLN A 24 -14.37 27.94 -29.21
CA GLN A 24 -13.04 28.43 -29.58
C GLN A 24 -12.95 29.97 -29.46
N ARG A 25 -13.90 30.71 -30.07
CA ARG A 25 -13.95 32.18 -29.95
C ARG A 25 -14.02 32.63 -28.50
N HIS A 26 -14.79 31.94 -27.66
CA HIS A 26 -14.88 32.26 -26.25
C HIS A 26 -13.55 32.04 -25.50
N LEU A 27 -12.79 30.99 -25.81
CA LEU A 27 -11.47 30.73 -25.23
C LEU A 27 -10.39 31.74 -25.70
N ASP A 28 -10.56 32.26 -26.92
CA ASP A 28 -9.72 33.32 -27.46
C ASP A 28 -9.97 34.66 -26.74
N ASP A 29 -11.22 34.93 -26.37
CA ASP A 29 -11.64 36.18 -25.70
C ASP A 29 -11.54 36.14 -24.16
N CYS A 30 -11.54 34.94 -23.54
CA CYS A 30 -11.57 34.80 -22.08
C CYS A 30 -10.29 34.13 -21.52
N PRO A 31 -9.38 34.87 -20.86
CA PRO A 31 -8.14 34.31 -20.32
C PRO A 31 -8.38 33.35 -19.15
N ASP A 32 -9.41 33.56 -18.33
CA ASP A 32 -9.72 32.69 -17.19
C ASP A 32 -10.17 31.29 -17.64
N CYS A 33 -11.07 31.22 -18.63
CA CYS A 33 -11.48 29.94 -19.21
C CYS A 33 -10.32 29.22 -19.91
N ARG A 34 -9.35 29.96 -20.47
CA ARG A 34 -8.13 29.39 -21.06
C ARG A 34 -7.23 28.75 -20.01
N THR A 35 -7.02 29.42 -18.87
CA THR A 35 -6.24 28.84 -17.76
C THR A 35 -6.91 27.57 -17.24
N ARG A 36 -8.24 27.60 -17.04
CA ARG A 36 -9.00 26.42 -16.59
C ARG A 36 -8.97 25.28 -17.62
N MET A 37 -9.05 25.59 -18.91
CA MET A 37 -8.90 24.63 -20.00
C MET A 37 -7.53 23.95 -20.00
N ALA A 38 -6.45 24.72 -19.79
CA ALA A 38 -5.08 24.19 -19.70
C ALA A 38 -4.92 23.20 -18.53
N VAL A 39 -5.57 23.46 -17.39
CA VAL A 39 -5.62 22.50 -16.26
C VAL A 39 -6.28 21.20 -16.69
N TRP A 40 -7.44 21.26 -17.36
CA TRP A 40 -8.14 20.08 -17.84
C TRP A 40 -7.37 19.30 -18.91
N GLN A 41 -6.63 19.99 -19.78
CA GLN A 41 -5.72 19.36 -20.75
C GLN A 41 -4.56 18.66 -20.04
N GLY A 42 -3.93 19.31 -19.05
CA GLY A 42 -2.87 18.70 -18.25
C GLY A 42 -3.32 17.44 -17.49
N ILE A 43 -4.55 17.44 -16.95
CA ILE A 43 -5.16 16.24 -16.36
C ILE A 43 -5.35 15.14 -17.41
N GLY A 44 -5.83 15.50 -18.61
CA GLY A 44 -6.03 14.56 -19.72
C GLY A 44 -4.72 13.97 -20.25
N ASP A 45 -3.67 14.77 -20.34
CA ASP A 45 -2.33 14.34 -20.76
C ASP A 45 -1.70 13.40 -19.73
N ALA A 46 -1.81 13.73 -18.44
CA ALA A 46 -1.35 12.86 -17.36
C ALA A 46 -2.10 11.51 -17.36
N ALA A 47 -3.42 11.53 -17.58
CA ALA A 47 -4.22 10.31 -17.67
C ALA A 47 -3.87 9.45 -18.90
N ARG A 48 -3.56 10.08 -20.05
CA ARG A 48 -3.09 9.36 -21.25
C ARG A 48 -1.69 8.80 -21.08
N ALA A 49 -0.77 9.55 -20.48
CA ALA A 49 0.59 9.08 -20.20
C ALA A 49 0.56 7.83 -19.29
N ASP A 50 -0.28 7.85 -18.25
CA ASP A 50 -0.52 6.70 -17.38
C ASP A 50 -1.13 5.51 -18.15
N ALA A 51 -2.10 5.76 -19.03
CA ALA A 51 -2.69 4.71 -19.89
C ALA A 51 -1.66 4.08 -20.85
N VAL A 52 -0.71 4.86 -21.39
CA VAL A 52 0.37 4.37 -22.25
C VAL A 52 1.37 3.53 -21.45
N GLU A 53 1.73 3.95 -20.24
CA GLU A 53 2.59 3.16 -19.32
C GLU A 53 1.91 1.84 -18.89
N GLN A 54 0.57 1.80 -18.88
CA GLN A 54 -0.26 0.63 -18.59
C GLN A 54 -0.45 -0.34 -19.78
N THR A 55 0.04 -0.02 -20.98
CA THR A 55 0.01 -0.96 -22.14
C THR A 55 1.11 -2.04 -22.07
N VAL A 56 1.35 -2.61 -20.88
CA VAL A 56 1.93 -3.95 -20.81
C VAL A 56 0.86 -4.90 -21.32
N ALA A 57 1.01 -5.37 -22.56
CA ALA A 57 0.09 -6.31 -23.18
C ALA A 57 -0.11 -7.52 -22.25
N VAL A 58 -1.27 -7.58 -21.60
CA VAL A 58 -1.67 -8.75 -20.82
C VAL A 58 -1.79 -9.90 -21.83
N PRO A 59 -0.99 -10.98 -21.70
CA PRO A 59 -1.05 -12.08 -22.65
C PRO A 59 -2.47 -12.65 -22.66
N ALA A 60 -2.97 -12.94 -23.86
CA ALA A 60 -4.32 -13.48 -24.06
C ALA A 60 -4.53 -14.75 -23.20
N PHE A 61 -5.76 -14.95 -22.73
CA PHE A 61 -6.14 -16.07 -21.86
C PHE A 61 -5.61 -17.42 -22.37
N ASP A 62 -5.68 -17.65 -23.68
CA ASP A 62 -5.23 -18.88 -24.34
C ASP A 62 -3.71 -19.11 -24.24
N VAL A 63 -2.92 -18.05 -24.12
CA VAL A 63 -1.46 -18.14 -23.92
C VAL A 63 -1.14 -18.61 -22.50
N LEU A 64 -1.95 -18.22 -21.51
CA LEU A 64 -1.73 -18.59 -20.10
C LEU A 64 -2.37 -19.94 -19.73
N MET A 65 -3.55 -20.22 -20.28
CA MET A 65 -4.36 -21.40 -19.93
C MET A 65 -4.28 -22.51 -20.97
N GLY A 66 -3.95 -22.21 -22.23
CA GLY A 66 -3.83 -23.19 -23.31
C GLY A 66 -2.88 -24.34 -22.99
N PRO A 67 -1.67 -24.10 -22.44
CA PRO A 67 -0.75 -25.18 -22.06
C PRO A 67 -1.30 -26.05 -20.92
N ALA A 68 -1.99 -25.45 -19.94
CA ALA A 68 -2.57 -26.15 -18.81
C ALA A 68 -3.79 -27.00 -19.21
N LEU A 69 -4.61 -26.50 -20.15
CA LEU A 69 -5.77 -27.19 -20.70
C LEU A 69 -5.35 -28.30 -21.68
N ALA A 70 -4.32 -28.07 -22.49
CA ALA A 70 -3.75 -29.09 -23.39
C ALA A 70 -3.12 -30.24 -22.59
N ALA A 71 -2.41 -29.94 -21.51
CA ALA A 71 -1.86 -30.95 -20.60
C ALA A 71 -2.95 -31.75 -19.87
N ALA A 72 -4.11 -31.14 -19.58
CA ALA A 72 -5.27 -31.82 -18.99
C ALA A 72 -6.03 -32.68 -20.02
N GLY A 73 -6.12 -32.24 -21.28
CA GLY A 73 -6.78 -32.97 -22.36
C GLY A 73 -6.04 -34.24 -22.79
N GLN A 74 -4.70 -34.22 -22.78
CA GLN A 74 -3.87 -35.37 -23.17
C GLN A 74 -3.91 -36.54 -22.18
N GLN A 75 -4.43 -36.35 -20.96
CA GLN A 75 -4.58 -37.43 -19.97
C GLN A 75 -5.91 -38.18 -20.09
N GLY A 76 -6.80 -37.78 -21.00
CA GLY A 76 -8.19 -38.28 -21.10
C GLY A 76 -8.53 -39.14 -22.31
N GLU A 77 -7.58 -39.48 -23.18
CA GLU A 77 -7.90 -40.18 -24.43
C GLU A 77 -7.93 -41.71 -24.24
N THR A 78 -9.10 -42.24 -23.93
CA THR A 78 -9.46 -43.66 -24.12
C THR A 78 -10.93 -43.73 -24.60
N PRO A 79 -11.29 -44.52 -25.63
CA PRO A 79 -12.56 -44.32 -26.34
C PRO A 79 -13.77 -45.02 -25.67
N ALA A 80 -14.82 -44.23 -25.39
CA ALA A 80 -16.30 -44.39 -25.47
C ALA A 80 -17.03 -45.72 -25.07
N PRO A 81 -18.37 -45.72 -24.88
CA PRO A 81 -19.25 -44.81 -24.12
C PRO A 81 -20.30 -45.57 -23.25
N GLU A 82 -20.56 -45.23 -21.98
CA GLU A 82 -21.86 -45.54 -21.33
C GLU A 82 -22.06 -44.83 -19.98
N THR A 83 -23.24 -44.23 -19.81
CA THR A 83 -23.82 -43.67 -18.56
C THR A 83 -23.01 -42.60 -17.81
N VAL A 84 -23.36 -41.32 -18.05
CA VAL A 84 -22.83 -40.16 -17.31
C VAL A 84 -23.40 -40.15 -15.88
N ALA A 85 -22.67 -40.75 -14.95
CA ALA A 85 -22.73 -40.39 -13.54
C ALA A 85 -22.25 -38.93 -13.37
N PRO A 86 -22.81 -38.15 -12.41
CA PRO A 86 -22.34 -36.79 -12.15
C PRO A 86 -20.83 -36.81 -11.87
N PRO A 87 -20.06 -35.82 -12.39
CA PRO A 87 -18.60 -35.87 -12.33
C PRO A 87 -18.13 -35.97 -10.89
N PRO A 88 -17.15 -36.85 -10.58
CA PRO A 88 -16.56 -36.90 -9.25
C PRO A 88 -15.93 -35.53 -8.97
N ARG A 89 -16.43 -34.86 -7.93
CA ARG A 89 -15.81 -33.65 -7.38
C ARG A 89 -14.30 -33.91 -7.24
N PRO A 90 -13.41 -33.00 -7.68
CA PRO A 90 -11.98 -33.25 -7.65
C PRO A 90 -11.57 -33.62 -6.22
N ALA A 91 -11.12 -34.86 -6.06
CA ALA A 91 -10.59 -35.36 -4.80
C ALA A 91 -9.46 -34.42 -4.37
N ARG A 92 -9.65 -33.72 -3.24
CA ARG A 92 -8.65 -32.86 -2.61
C ARG A 92 -7.40 -33.70 -2.31
N ARG A 93 -6.47 -33.71 -3.26
CA ARG A 93 -5.24 -34.48 -3.21
C ARG A 93 -4.25 -33.77 -2.29
N PHE A 94 -3.81 -34.51 -1.28
CA PHE A 94 -2.66 -34.31 -0.39
C PHE A 94 -2.71 -33.10 0.56
N ALA A 95 -3.17 -33.37 1.78
CA ALA A 95 -2.75 -32.61 2.96
C ALA A 95 -1.52 -33.31 3.58
N PRO A 96 -0.30 -32.76 3.46
CA PRO A 96 0.72 -33.06 4.45
C PRO A 96 0.29 -32.44 5.78
N HIS A 97 0.53 -33.11 6.90
CA HIS A 97 0.26 -32.59 8.24
C HIS A 97 0.94 -31.22 8.43
N GLY A 98 0.15 -30.15 8.57
CA GLY A 98 0.70 -28.81 8.79
C GLY A 98 -0.33 -27.70 8.58
N PHE A 99 -0.59 -26.96 9.66
CA PHE A 99 -1.42 -25.75 9.78
C PHE A 99 -2.92 -25.85 9.42
N PRO A 100 -3.81 -25.11 10.13
CA PRO A 100 -5.23 -25.06 9.78
C PRO A 100 -5.43 -24.47 8.37
N GLU A 101 -6.40 -25.00 7.62
CA GLU A 101 -6.80 -24.55 6.26
C GLU A 101 -6.85 -23.01 6.08
N PRO A 102 -7.43 -22.20 7.01
CA PRO A 102 -7.47 -20.75 6.85
C PRO A 102 -6.08 -20.07 6.86
N TRP A 103 -5.14 -20.56 7.65
CA TRP A 103 -3.78 -20.00 7.74
C TRP A 103 -2.98 -20.29 6.49
N ARG A 104 -3.15 -21.49 5.92
CA ARG A 104 -2.51 -21.86 4.65
C ARG A 104 -3.01 -20.99 3.50
N LEU A 105 -4.31 -20.73 3.44
CA LEU A 105 -4.89 -19.83 2.44
C LEU A 105 -4.41 -18.39 2.62
N ALA A 106 -4.36 -17.88 3.85
CA ALA A 106 -3.81 -16.56 4.14
C ALA A 106 -2.33 -16.45 3.74
N GLY A 107 -1.53 -17.48 4.03
CA GLY A 107 -0.12 -17.55 3.62
C GLY A 107 0.07 -17.59 2.11
N LEU A 108 -0.73 -18.37 1.39
CA LEU A 108 -0.70 -18.40 -0.07
C LEU A 108 -1.11 -17.05 -0.67
N LEU A 109 -2.13 -16.40 -0.10
CA LEU A 109 -2.54 -15.05 -0.52
C LEU A 109 -1.39 -14.06 -0.29
N ALA A 110 -0.76 -14.07 0.88
CA ALA A 110 0.37 -13.22 1.22
C ALA A 110 1.54 -13.44 0.24
N LEU A 111 1.95 -14.68 -0.03
CA LEU A 111 3.02 -14.99 -0.99
C LEU A 111 2.70 -14.51 -2.41
N ARG A 112 1.44 -14.64 -2.85
CA ARG A 112 1.01 -14.11 -4.14
C ARG A 112 1.03 -12.58 -4.16
N GLN A 113 0.61 -11.93 -3.08
CA GLN A 113 0.71 -10.47 -2.97
C GLN A 113 2.17 -9.98 -2.93
N ALA A 114 3.08 -10.74 -2.29
CA ALA A 114 4.52 -10.48 -2.29
C ALA A 114 5.09 -10.44 -3.70
N ALA A 115 4.75 -11.42 -4.54
CA ALA A 115 5.19 -11.46 -5.94
C ALA A 115 4.63 -10.31 -6.80
N LEU A 116 3.56 -9.66 -6.33
CA LEU A 116 2.89 -8.56 -7.01
C LEU A 116 3.32 -7.17 -6.54
N LEU A 117 4.10 -7.08 -5.45
CA LEU A 117 4.67 -5.83 -4.99
C LEU A 117 5.74 -5.32 -5.99
N PRO A 118 5.94 -4.00 -6.08
CA PRO A 118 7.00 -3.43 -6.91
C PRO A 118 8.35 -4.05 -6.52
N ARG A 119 9.05 -4.67 -7.48
CA ARG A 119 10.35 -5.30 -7.23
C ARG A 119 11.38 -4.34 -6.63
N ILE A 120 11.22 -3.04 -6.86
CA ILE A 120 12.10 -1.99 -6.34
C ILE A 120 11.89 -1.68 -4.85
N TRP A 121 10.76 -2.05 -4.25
CA TRP A 121 10.47 -1.73 -2.85
C TRP A 121 11.39 -2.46 -1.88
N ALA A 122 11.61 -3.77 -2.08
CA ALA A 122 12.47 -4.57 -1.20
C ALA A 122 13.92 -4.09 -1.18
N PRO A 123 14.61 -3.85 -2.33
CA PRO A 123 15.97 -3.32 -2.31
C PRO A 123 16.03 -1.89 -1.77
N LEU A 124 15.01 -1.06 -2.00
CA LEU A 124 14.97 0.30 -1.44
C LEU A 124 14.87 0.27 0.10
N SER A 125 14.00 -0.60 0.65
CA SER A 125 13.84 -0.76 2.10
C SER A 125 15.08 -1.40 2.72
N ALA A 126 15.69 -2.38 2.04
CA ALA A 126 16.98 -2.96 2.42
C ALA A 126 18.09 -1.90 2.45
N LEU A 127 18.23 -1.11 1.39
CA LEU A 127 19.21 -0.04 1.30
C LEU A 127 18.98 1.02 2.39
N GLY A 128 17.73 1.38 2.66
CA GLY A 128 17.36 2.33 3.70
C GLY A 128 17.71 1.84 5.11
N ILE A 129 17.30 0.63 5.48
CA ILE A 129 17.54 0.09 6.84
C ILE A 129 19.03 -0.23 7.05
N VAL A 130 19.68 -0.87 6.07
CA VAL A 130 21.12 -1.19 6.16
C VAL A 130 21.94 0.10 6.12
N GLY A 131 21.58 1.06 5.27
CA GLY A 131 22.22 2.38 5.22
C GLY A 131 22.09 3.14 6.54
N ALA A 132 20.90 3.10 7.16
CA ALA A 132 20.68 3.69 8.48
C ALA A 132 21.50 3.00 9.58
N ALA A 133 21.61 1.66 9.54
CA ALA A 133 22.44 0.89 10.47
C ALA A 133 23.92 1.24 10.31
N LEU A 134 24.43 1.30 9.08
CA LEU A 134 25.81 1.70 8.80
C LEU A 134 26.07 3.14 9.24
N LEU A 135 25.16 4.06 8.94
CA LEU A 135 25.28 5.45 9.37
C LEU A 135 25.28 5.56 10.90
N ALA A 136 24.46 4.76 11.60
CA ALA A 136 24.43 4.72 13.06
C ALA A 136 25.81 4.38 13.65
N THR A 137 26.57 3.47 13.03
CA THR A 137 27.94 3.12 13.48
C THR A 137 28.97 4.23 13.32
N THR A 138 28.68 5.26 12.52
CA THR A 138 29.60 6.40 12.33
C THR A 138 29.49 7.45 13.43
N PHE A 139 28.41 7.43 14.23
CA PHE A 139 28.22 8.37 15.31
C PHE A 139 28.90 7.89 16.58
N THR A 140 29.69 8.78 17.21
CA THR A 140 30.34 8.52 18.51
C THR A 140 29.39 8.66 19.69
N GLN A 141 28.24 9.32 19.50
CA GLN A 141 27.19 9.48 20.51
C GLN A 141 26.10 8.42 20.29
N GLU A 142 26.03 7.44 21.20
CA GLU A 142 25.03 6.35 21.16
C GLU A 142 23.59 6.87 21.02
N ARG A 143 23.28 7.97 21.73
CA ARG A 143 21.96 8.60 21.70
C ARG A 143 21.56 9.10 20.31
N LEU A 144 22.50 9.70 19.58
CA LEU A 144 22.26 10.17 18.21
C LEU A 144 22.15 8.99 17.23
N ALA A 145 22.98 7.96 17.41
CA ALA A 145 22.93 6.74 16.60
C ALA A 145 21.55 6.06 16.68
N LEU A 146 21.05 5.86 17.91
CA LEU A 146 19.74 5.27 18.17
C LEU A 146 18.60 6.09 17.56
N ARG A 147 18.69 7.41 17.65
CA ARG A 147 17.68 8.33 17.12
C ARG A 147 17.62 8.33 15.60
N VAL A 148 18.78 8.42 14.93
CA VAL A 148 18.84 8.43 13.46
C VAL A 148 18.37 7.08 12.92
N PHE A 149 18.81 5.98 13.52
CA PHE A 149 18.38 4.64 13.16
C PHE A 149 16.87 4.46 13.38
N GLY A 150 16.37 4.76 14.58
CA GLY A 150 14.95 4.60 14.91
C GLY A 150 14.06 5.47 14.04
N GLY A 151 14.44 6.74 13.83
CA GLY A 151 13.73 7.65 12.94
C GLY A 151 13.70 7.16 11.48
N ALA A 152 14.79 6.60 10.97
CA ALA A 152 14.83 6.03 9.62
C ALA A 152 13.93 4.79 9.49
N VAL A 153 13.92 3.91 10.50
CA VAL A 153 13.03 2.72 10.54
C VAL A 153 11.57 3.14 10.57
N VAL A 154 11.18 4.09 11.44
CA VAL A 154 9.80 4.62 11.49
C VAL A 154 9.38 5.17 10.12
N LEU A 155 10.25 5.95 9.49
CA LEU A 155 9.98 6.55 8.18
C LEU A 155 9.81 5.48 7.08
N LEU A 156 10.65 4.45 7.08
CA LEU A 156 10.56 3.34 6.12
C LEU A 156 9.29 2.51 6.31
N MET A 157 8.92 2.19 7.56
CA MET A 157 7.64 1.53 7.87
C MET A 157 6.44 2.38 7.43
N LEU A 158 6.49 3.69 7.66
CA LEU A 158 5.47 4.62 7.21
C LEU A 158 5.36 4.63 5.68
N PHE A 159 6.49 4.67 4.96
CA PHE A 159 6.49 4.57 3.50
C PHE A 159 5.93 3.22 3.02
N GLY A 160 6.34 2.11 3.62
CA GLY A 160 5.79 0.78 3.34
C GLY A 160 4.28 0.73 3.51
N ALA A 161 3.77 1.26 4.62
CA ALA A 161 2.35 1.37 4.90
C ALA A 161 1.60 2.23 3.84
N LEU A 162 2.15 3.40 3.50
CA LEU A 162 1.57 4.29 2.49
C LEU A 162 1.60 3.70 1.08
N LEU A 163 2.63 2.92 0.73
CA LEU A 163 2.70 2.18 -0.53
C LEU A 163 1.55 1.17 -0.64
N VAL A 164 1.19 0.51 0.46
CA VAL A 164 0.06 -0.42 0.50
C VAL A 164 -1.29 0.30 0.44
N ALA A 165 -1.41 1.45 1.10
CA ALA A 165 -2.66 2.22 1.14
C ALA A 165 -2.93 3.05 -0.11
N SER A 166 -1.95 3.30 -0.98
CA SER A 166 -2.10 4.17 -2.16
C SER A 166 -3.16 3.63 -3.15
N PRO A 167 -4.36 4.22 -3.22
CA PRO A 167 -5.46 3.75 -4.05
C PRO A 167 -5.25 4.09 -5.54
N ARG A 168 -4.29 4.97 -5.85
CA ARG A 168 -4.03 5.50 -7.20
C ARG A 168 -3.06 4.66 -8.02
N ARG A 169 -2.41 3.66 -7.42
CA ARG A 169 -1.39 2.82 -8.10
C ARG A 169 -1.83 1.39 -8.40
N ASP A 170 -3.07 1.02 -8.09
CA ASP A 170 -3.55 -0.34 -8.33
C ASP A 170 -4.58 -0.36 -9.48
N PRO A 171 -4.15 -0.48 -10.76
CA PRO A 171 -5.04 -0.67 -11.90
C PRO A 171 -5.88 -1.96 -11.78
N ARG A 172 -5.60 -2.78 -10.77
CA ARG A 172 -6.30 -4.04 -10.48
C ARG A 172 -7.48 -3.84 -9.55
N ARG A 173 -7.75 -2.61 -9.10
CA ARG A 173 -8.90 -2.34 -8.23
C ARG A 173 -10.22 -2.75 -8.90
N GLU A 174 -10.32 -2.60 -10.22
CA GLU A 174 -11.47 -3.08 -11.02
C GLU A 174 -11.50 -4.63 -11.10
N LEU A 175 -10.35 -5.28 -11.27
CA LEU A 175 -10.24 -6.74 -11.28
C LEU A 175 -10.46 -7.38 -9.90
N LEU A 176 -10.22 -6.65 -8.82
CA LEU A 176 -10.46 -7.13 -7.44
C LEU A 176 -11.95 -7.19 -7.12
N PHE A 177 -12.79 -6.41 -7.80
CA PHE A 177 -14.25 -6.51 -7.66
C PHE A 177 -14.85 -7.71 -8.40
N THR A 178 -14.13 -8.31 -9.34
CA THR A 178 -14.56 -9.54 -10.04
C THR A 178 -14.04 -10.82 -9.39
N LEU A 179 -13.12 -10.70 -8.43
CA LEU A 179 -12.53 -11.84 -7.73
C LEU A 179 -13.37 -12.23 -6.49
N PRO A 180 -13.50 -13.54 -6.17
CA PRO A 180 -14.24 -14.01 -5.00
C PRO A 180 -13.53 -13.75 -3.66
N VAL A 181 -12.50 -12.91 -3.64
CA VAL A 181 -11.67 -12.63 -2.46
C VAL A 181 -11.99 -11.22 -1.96
N PRO A 182 -12.37 -11.04 -0.67
CA PRO A 182 -12.74 -9.74 -0.17
C PRO A 182 -11.55 -8.76 -0.22
N PRO A 183 -11.76 -7.50 -0.61
CA PRO A 183 -10.67 -6.53 -0.80
C PRO A 183 -9.88 -6.26 0.49
N ALA A 184 -10.54 -6.38 1.65
CA ALA A 184 -9.90 -6.27 2.95
C ALA A 184 -8.86 -7.39 3.21
N ALA A 185 -9.10 -8.61 2.72
CA ALA A 185 -8.14 -9.71 2.88
C ALA A 185 -6.89 -9.49 2.03
N VAL A 186 -7.06 -8.97 0.81
CA VAL A 186 -5.93 -8.63 -0.08
C VAL A 186 -5.10 -7.49 0.52
N PHE A 187 -5.77 -6.44 1.02
CA PHE A 187 -5.12 -5.32 1.71
C PHE A 187 -4.33 -5.78 2.93
N LEU A 188 -4.95 -6.57 3.82
CA LEU A 188 -4.28 -7.10 5.00
C LEU A 188 -3.12 -8.02 4.63
N ALA A 189 -3.28 -8.90 3.62
CA ALA A 189 -2.20 -9.75 3.14
C ALA A 189 -1.01 -8.92 2.65
N ARG A 190 -1.23 -7.93 1.77
CA ARG A 190 -0.16 -7.05 1.28
C ARG A 190 0.50 -6.29 2.42
N LEU A 191 -0.29 -5.74 3.34
CA LEU A 191 0.21 -5.01 4.51
C LEU A 191 1.08 -5.89 5.40
N THR A 192 0.61 -7.11 5.71
CA THR A 192 1.35 -8.05 6.55
C THR A 192 2.69 -8.44 5.93
N VAL A 193 2.74 -8.68 4.62
CA VAL A 193 3.99 -8.98 3.92
C VAL A 193 4.97 -7.81 4.04
N VAL A 194 4.55 -6.61 3.66
CA VAL A 194 5.40 -5.42 3.67
C VAL A 194 5.95 -5.16 5.06
N LEU A 195 5.06 -5.05 6.05
CA LEU A 195 5.47 -4.77 7.43
C LEU A 195 6.30 -5.92 8.02
N SER A 196 6.00 -7.18 7.72
CA SER A 196 6.79 -8.31 8.27
C SER A 196 8.22 -8.30 7.76
N VAL A 197 8.44 -8.01 6.48
CA VAL A 197 9.78 -7.92 5.89
C VAL A 197 10.54 -6.73 6.46
N ASP A 198 9.90 -5.56 6.53
CA ASP A 198 10.53 -4.36 7.09
C ASP A 198 10.89 -4.58 8.57
N VAL A 199 9.98 -5.18 9.36
CA VAL A 199 10.21 -5.47 10.78
C VAL A 199 11.33 -6.49 10.96
N LEU A 200 11.32 -7.61 10.21
CA LEU A 200 12.38 -8.62 10.32
C LEU A 200 13.75 -8.04 9.96
N LEU A 201 13.81 -7.20 8.93
CA LEU A 201 15.02 -6.53 8.51
C LEU A 201 15.50 -5.51 9.56
N ALA A 202 14.58 -4.70 10.12
CA ALA A 202 14.89 -3.76 11.19
C ALA A 202 15.36 -4.48 12.47
N LEU A 203 14.77 -5.63 12.81
CA LEU A 203 15.20 -6.47 13.92
C LEU A 203 16.61 -7.03 13.69
N ALA A 204 16.90 -7.55 12.49
CA ALA A 204 18.22 -8.05 12.15
C ALA A 204 19.28 -6.93 12.24
N CYS A 205 18.98 -5.74 11.69
CA CYS A 205 19.86 -4.58 11.80
C CYS A 205 20.01 -4.08 13.24
N SER A 206 18.94 -4.08 14.05
CA SER A 206 19.01 -3.73 15.48
C SER A 206 19.94 -4.67 16.25
N ALA A 207 19.90 -5.96 15.94
CA ALA A 207 20.80 -6.96 16.52
C ALA A 207 22.25 -6.77 16.07
N LEU A 208 22.48 -6.31 14.83
CA LEU A 208 23.83 -6.02 14.33
C LEU A 208 24.41 -4.72 14.92
N VAL A 209 23.58 -3.71 15.19
CA VAL A 209 24.03 -2.41 15.71
C VAL A 209 24.43 -2.49 17.18
N ASP A 210 23.64 -3.16 18.02
CA ASP A 210 23.82 -3.13 19.48
C ASP A 210 23.95 -4.52 20.14
N GLY A 211 24.01 -5.59 19.34
CA GLY A 211 24.27 -6.96 19.80
C GLY A 211 23.34 -7.39 20.94
N PRO A 212 23.84 -7.57 22.19
CA PRO A 212 23.03 -7.94 23.34
C PRO A 212 22.02 -6.84 23.78
N GLY A 213 22.28 -5.58 23.43
CA GLY A 213 21.43 -4.42 23.72
C GLY A 213 20.24 -4.24 22.78
N TRP A 214 20.11 -5.05 21.71
CA TRP A 214 19.12 -4.91 20.64
C TRP A 214 17.67 -4.62 21.08
N ARG A 215 17.26 -5.06 22.28
CA ARG A 215 15.93 -4.79 22.83
C ARG A 215 15.67 -3.29 23.08
N THR A 216 16.67 -2.52 23.51
CA THR A 216 16.55 -1.07 23.72
C THR A 216 16.37 -0.37 22.38
N VAL A 217 17.14 -0.80 21.37
CA VAL A 217 17.01 -0.33 19.99
C VAL A 217 15.61 -0.62 19.46
N VAL A 218 15.09 -1.84 19.65
CA VAL A 218 13.73 -2.18 19.20
C VAL A 218 12.67 -1.35 19.93
N ALA A 219 12.82 -1.17 21.24
CA ALA A 219 11.88 -0.38 22.03
C ALA A 219 11.83 1.10 21.62
N SER A 220 12.91 1.63 21.01
CA SER A 220 12.99 3.03 20.59
C SER A 220 12.19 3.34 19.33
N TRP A 221 11.99 2.37 18.43
CA TRP A 221 11.28 2.60 17.17
C TRP A 221 9.96 1.84 17.03
N LEU A 222 9.76 0.73 17.76
CA LEU A 222 8.61 -0.15 17.55
C LEU A 222 7.27 0.53 17.84
N GLY A 223 7.14 1.19 19.00
CA GLY A 223 5.93 1.91 19.39
C GLY A 223 5.58 3.03 18.41
N GLU A 224 6.53 3.93 18.16
CA GLU A 224 6.36 5.04 17.22
C GLU A 224 6.05 4.57 15.79
N SER A 225 6.76 3.57 15.27
CA SER A 225 6.56 3.07 13.90
C SER A 225 5.18 2.43 13.73
N LEU A 226 4.73 1.60 14.68
CA LEU A 226 3.41 0.98 14.64
C LEU A 226 2.31 2.03 14.76
N LEU A 227 2.46 3.01 15.64
CA LEU A 227 1.51 4.10 15.82
C LEU A 227 1.42 4.97 14.56
N ALA A 228 2.57 5.41 14.02
CA ALA A 228 2.64 6.25 12.82
C ALA A 228 2.11 5.52 11.58
N ALA A 229 2.50 4.27 11.36
CA ALA A 229 2.01 3.48 10.24
C ALA A 229 0.50 3.21 10.36
N SER A 230 0.00 2.81 11.54
CA SER A 230 -1.43 2.51 11.73
C SER A 230 -2.31 3.76 11.59
N LEU A 231 -1.87 4.91 12.13
CA LEU A 231 -2.56 6.19 11.99
C LEU A 231 -2.58 6.64 10.52
N ALA A 232 -1.44 6.56 9.84
CA ALA A 232 -1.33 6.91 8.43
C ALA A 232 -2.23 6.03 7.57
N LEU A 233 -2.29 4.72 7.83
CA LEU A 233 -3.17 3.79 7.13
C LEU A 233 -4.65 4.10 7.37
N ALA A 234 -5.05 4.28 8.63
CA ALA A 234 -6.44 4.55 8.99
C ALA A 234 -6.96 5.82 8.28
N LEU A 235 -6.17 6.89 8.29
CA LEU A 235 -6.53 8.15 7.64
C LEU A 235 -6.42 8.09 6.12
N SER A 236 -5.43 7.36 5.58
CA SER A 236 -5.28 7.15 4.14
C SER A 236 -6.48 6.43 3.52
N VAL A 237 -6.95 5.37 4.20
CA VAL A 237 -8.07 4.56 3.76
C VAL A 237 -9.39 5.32 3.89
N ARG A 238 -9.56 6.12 4.95
CA ARG A 238 -10.84 6.77 5.26
C ARG A 238 -11.07 8.07 4.50
N PHE A 239 -10.04 8.89 4.35
CA PHE A 239 -10.17 10.24 3.82
C PHE A 239 -9.40 10.38 2.51
N ALA A 240 -8.08 10.38 2.58
CA ALA A 240 -7.21 10.47 1.42
C ALA A 240 -5.77 10.07 1.79
N PRO A 241 -4.98 9.53 0.86
CA PRO A 241 -3.58 9.16 1.10
C PRO A 241 -2.72 10.33 1.58
N ALA A 242 -2.99 11.54 1.07
CA ALA A 242 -2.26 12.74 1.48
C ALA A 242 -2.49 13.08 2.97
N ILE A 243 -3.70 12.87 3.48
CA ILE A 243 -4.04 13.13 4.89
C ILE A 243 -3.32 12.12 5.79
N GLY A 244 -3.34 10.84 5.41
CA GLY A 244 -2.60 9.81 6.15
C GLY A 244 -1.08 10.03 6.13
N ALA A 245 -0.53 10.39 4.98
CA ALA A 245 0.89 10.74 4.86
C ALA A 245 1.26 11.95 5.73
N ALA A 246 0.44 13.01 5.70
CA ALA A 246 0.65 14.19 6.52
C ALA A 246 0.58 13.85 8.02
N ALA A 247 -0.42 13.08 8.46
CA ALA A 247 -0.57 12.70 9.86
C ALA A 247 0.58 11.81 10.37
N GLY A 248 0.93 10.77 9.61
CA GLY A 248 2.05 9.90 9.95
C GLY A 248 3.39 10.63 9.93
N GLY A 249 3.60 11.50 8.93
CA GLY A 249 4.80 12.33 8.83
C GLY A 249 4.90 13.38 9.94
N THR A 250 3.76 13.95 10.36
CA THR A 250 3.71 14.86 11.52
C THR A 250 4.07 14.13 12.81
N LEU A 251 3.55 12.92 13.00
CA LEU A 251 3.87 12.09 14.17
C LEU A 251 5.36 11.71 14.20
N TRP A 252 5.93 11.34 13.05
CA TRP A 252 7.36 11.09 12.89
C TRP A 252 8.22 12.33 13.18
N LEU A 253 7.82 13.51 12.69
CA LEU A 253 8.51 14.76 13.00
C LEU A 253 8.45 15.09 14.49
N LEU A 254 7.30 14.87 15.12
CA LEU A 254 7.12 15.05 16.57
C LEU A 254 7.99 14.09 17.37
N GLY A 255 8.05 12.81 17.00
CA GLY A 255 8.92 11.83 17.64
C GLY A 255 10.40 12.15 17.44
N LEU A 256 10.77 12.53 16.22
CA LEU A 256 12.12 12.97 15.92
C LEU A 256 12.49 14.19 16.77
N LEU A 257 11.66 15.24 16.87
CA LEU A 257 12.01 16.49 17.54
C LEU A 257 11.88 16.44 19.06
N SER A 258 10.85 15.76 19.57
CA SER A 258 10.38 15.86 20.96
C SER A 258 10.14 14.51 21.65
N GLY A 259 10.49 13.40 21.01
CA GLY A 259 10.40 12.06 21.60
C GLY A 259 11.41 11.80 22.73
N PRO A 260 11.49 10.55 23.22
CA PRO A 260 12.42 10.15 24.29
C PRO A 260 13.88 10.51 24.00
N GLU A 261 14.25 10.44 22.72
CA GLU A 261 15.57 10.80 22.18
C GLU A 261 15.57 12.13 21.41
N GLY A 262 14.57 12.99 21.64
CA GLY A 262 14.35 14.27 20.96
C GLY A 262 15.47 15.31 21.16
N MET A 263 15.45 16.37 20.34
CA MET A 263 16.49 17.44 20.31
C MET A 263 16.05 18.59 21.20
N PHE A 264 14.74 18.74 21.39
CA PHE A 264 14.15 19.81 22.17
C PHE A 264 13.34 19.23 23.32
N THR A 265 13.53 19.81 24.50
CA THR A 265 12.63 19.62 25.61
C THR A 265 11.39 20.48 25.36
N THR A 266 10.21 19.87 25.42
CA THR A 266 8.94 20.56 25.21
C THR A 266 8.02 20.28 26.39
N PRO A 267 7.06 21.17 26.71
CA PRO A 267 6.15 20.96 27.85
C PRO A 267 5.26 19.72 27.69
N PHE A 268 5.15 19.17 26.47
CA PHE A 268 4.39 17.96 26.17
C PHE A 268 5.27 16.70 26.05
N GLN A 269 6.57 16.80 26.37
CA GLN A 269 7.52 15.71 26.18
C GLN A 269 7.15 14.45 26.96
N ASP A 270 6.62 14.57 28.18
CA ASP A 270 6.23 13.40 28.98
C ASP A 270 5.02 12.69 28.38
N LEU A 271 4.03 13.46 27.92
CA LEU A 271 2.84 12.93 27.25
C LEU A 271 3.21 12.25 25.92
N LEU A 272 4.03 12.93 25.12
CA LEU A 272 4.47 12.44 23.82
C LEU A 272 5.40 11.24 23.97
N GLY A 273 6.31 11.27 24.95
CA GLY A 273 7.16 10.14 25.31
C GLY A 273 6.34 8.93 25.73
N ALA A 274 5.31 9.09 26.55
CA ALA A 274 4.39 8.01 26.91
C ALA A 274 3.63 7.46 25.69
N LEU A 275 3.20 8.33 24.77
CA LEU A 275 2.46 7.94 23.56
C LEU A 275 3.33 7.29 22.48
N LEU A 276 4.60 7.68 22.36
CA LEU A 276 5.54 7.15 21.37
C LEU A 276 6.35 5.97 21.89
N SER A 277 6.45 5.83 23.22
CA SER A 277 7.11 4.68 23.83
C SER A 277 6.36 3.38 23.54
N THR A 278 7.13 2.29 23.43
CA THR A 278 6.60 0.95 23.24
C THR A 278 5.93 0.48 24.53
N THR A 279 4.63 0.77 24.67
CA THR A 279 3.80 0.36 25.81
C THR A 279 2.65 -0.52 25.33
N PRO A 280 2.07 -1.38 26.19
CA PRO A 280 0.92 -2.19 25.80
C PRO A 280 -0.26 -1.33 25.30
N TRP A 281 -0.42 -0.11 25.82
CA TRP A 281 -1.46 0.82 25.37
C TRP A 281 -1.26 1.32 23.95
N THR A 282 -0.02 1.64 23.56
CA THR A 282 0.28 2.09 22.20
C THR A 282 0.06 0.97 21.18
N LEU A 283 0.37 -0.27 21.57
CA LEU A 283 0.03 -1.47 20.78
C LEU A 283 -1.48 -1.67 20.62
N VAL A 284 -2.25 -1.55 21.70
CA VAL A 284 -3.72 -1.66 21.65
C VAL A 284 -4.32 -0.57 20.75
N LEU A 285 -3.82 0.65 20.84
CA LEU A 285 -4.28 1.77 20.03
C LEU A 285 -3.92 1.57 18.55
N ALA A 286 -2.70 1.12 18.24
CA ALA A 286 -2.29 0.77 16.89
C ALA A 286 -3.14 -0.36 16.29
N LEU A 287 -3.43 -1.41 17.08
CA LEU A 287 -4.34 -2.49 16.67
C LEU A 287 -5.76 -1.99 16.42
N GLY A 288 -6.25 -1.08 17.26
CA GLY A 288 -7.54 -0.42 17.09
C GLY A 288 -7.62 0.36 15.78
N LEU A 289 -6.57 1.13 15.45
CA LEU A 289 -6.46 1.88 14.20
C LEU A 289 -6.39 0.95 12.96
N LEU A 290 -5.61 -0.13 13.04
CA LEU A 290 -5.54 -1.14 11.97
C LEU A 290 -6.89 -1.86 11.77
N GLY A 291 -7.55 -2.22 12.86
CA GLY A 291 -8.89 -2.80 12.82
C GLY A 291 -9.91 -1.83 12.21
N TRP A 292 -9.79 -0.53 12.53
CA TRP A 292 -10.62 0.51 11.94
C TRP A 292 -10.38 0.68 10.44
N ALA A 293 -9.12 0.67 9.99
CA ALA A 293 -8.76 0.70 8.58
C ALA A 293 -9.33 -0.53 7.82
N ALA A 294 -9.21 -1.73 8.39
CA ALA A 294 -9.75 -2.95 7.82
C ALA A 294 -11.29 -2.90 7.73
N MET A 295 -11.97 -2.37 8.75
CA MET A 295 -13.42 -2.15 8.72
C MET A 295 -13.85 -1.18 7.63
N ALA A 296 -13.12 -0.08 7.43
CA ALA A 296 -13.41 0.88 6.37
C ALA A 296 -13.30 0.24 4.98
N MET A 297 -12.28 -0.59 4.75
CA MET A 297 -12.13 -1.35 3.49
C MET A 297 -13.26 -2.36 3.26
N ARG A 298 -13.74 -3.03 4.31
CA ARG A 298 -14.90 -3.95 4.20
C ARG A 298 -16.17 -3.23 3.79
N ARG A 299 -16.45 -2.06 4.38
CA ARG A 299 -17.66 -1.26 4.05
C ARG A 299 -17.64 -0.74 2.61
N ALA A 300 -16.47 -0.33 2.13
CA ALA A 300 -16.31 0.13 0.74
C ALA A 300 -16.59 -0.98 -0.29
N GLY A 301 -16.28 -2.24 0.03
CA GLY A 301 -16.59 -3.38 -0.83
C GLY A 301 -18.07 -3.80 -0.79
N GLY A 302 -18.76 -3.61 0.34
CA GLY A 302 -20.17 -3.97 0.49
C GLY A 302 -21.15 -3.02 -0.21
N ALA A 303 -20.86 -1.71 -0.21
CA ALA A 303 -21.72 -0.72 -0.85
C ALA A 303 -21.76 -0.85 -2.39
N ALA A 304 -20.70 -1.37 -3.01
CA ALA A 304 -20.65 -1.59 -4.45
C ALA A 304 -21.38 -2.86 -4.92
N ALA A 305 -21.77 -3.75 -3.99
CA ALA A 305 -22.51 -4.97 -4.32
C ALA A 305 -24.04 -4.78 -4.25
N SER A 306 -24.50 -3.61 -3.80
CA SER A 306 -25.93 -3.27 -3.63
C SER A 306 -26.47 -2.29 -4.69
N ASP A 307 -25.62 -1.79 -5.58
CA ASP A 307 -25.96 -0.95 -6.73
C ASP A 307 -25.91 -1.78 -8.02
#